data_AF-A0A5R8KAI3-F1
#
_entry.id   AF-A0A5R8KAI3-F1
#
_cell.length_a   1.000
_cell.length_b   1.000
_cell.length_c   1.000
_cell.angle_alpha   90.00
_cell.angle_beta   90.00
_cell.angle_gamma   90.00
#
_symmetry.space_group_name_H-M   'P 1'
#
loop_
_entity.id
_entity.type
_entity.pdbx_description
1 polymer ?
#
loop_
_entity_poly.entity_id
_entity_poly.type
_entity_poly.pdbx_seq_one_letter_code
_entity_poly.pdbx_strand_id
1 'polypeptide(L)'
;MAKKAAKKAAKKAAKKAAKKAAKKVTGSAPADWTILVYMAGDNDLDSFGGSDVWEMKQVGSSDQLNLIVQRDTTQKEKAACRYRLRKGTSLQEDVVENLGIINTGDPEVLRSFLKWGIQKYPAKRLMVVLWNHGSGWDDTDIYAEARRRRLIPALVAVADEDVTARRASFTVRRGTSASRNRGSFFLSKAAFQFEGVGAQRRAIAFDDGAQDFLDSVEMKEVLHEVSNSIGRKFDVIGMDACLMSMVEVGMQVRDAAEVFCGSQELEPADGWPYQKILAALEKNPAMDGHALCQTIVTEFVRSYASDELVTQSAFDLGKLTAVQTATHALGDFLARGYNRDDADLISAVEGICRRVQRYDDGPNGKAQYADLSDLVIRLAKRYPPCEALAKAVEEAVADCVFCNAAPNPSVANSHGLSVYLPHGKVSELYVTLDFAQGGWAKFLNARAK
;
A
#
# COMPACT_ATOMS: atom_id res chain seq x y z
N MET A 1 15.21 -39.74 22.36
CA MET A 1 14.15 -40.09 21.38
C MET A 1 12.74 -39.63 21.77
N ALA A 2 12.38 -39.58 23.06
CA ALA A 2 11.04 -39.20 23.54
C ALA A 2 10.53 -37.80 23.12
N LYS A 3 11.39 -36.77 23.13
CA LYS A 3 11.01 -35.39 22.73
C LYS A 3 10.59 -35.26 21.26
N LYS A 4 11.18 -36.06 20.37
CA LYS A 4 10.86 -36.07 18.93
C LYS A 4 9.52 -36.76 18.65
N ALA A 5 9.19 -37.79 19.44
CA ALA A 5 7.90 -38.47 19.41
C ALA A 5 6.76 -37.58 19.92
N ALA A 6 7.00 -36.84 21.02
CA ALA A 6 6.03 -35.88 21.57
C ALA A 6 5.71 -34.74 20.59
N LYS A 7 6.72 -34.18 19.92
CA LYS A 7 6.53 -33.12 18.90
C LYS A 7 5.76 -33.62 17.67
N LYS A 8 5.98 -34.88 17.27
CA LYS A 8 5.24 -35.53 16.17
C LYS A 8 3.79 -35.83 16.56
N ALA A 9 3.54 -36.24 17.80
CA ALA A 9 2.20 -36.46 18.34
C ALA A 9 1.41 -35.15 18.45
N ALA A 10 2.03 -34.07 18.93
CA ALA A 10 1.43 -32.74 18.98
C ALA A 10 1.07 -32.20 17.59
N LYS A 11 1.97 -32.35 16.61
CA LYS A 11 1.70 -31.94 15.21
C LYS A 11 0.56 -32.76 14.57
N LYS A 12 0.44 -34.05 14.91
CA LYS A 12 -0.64 -34.92 14.45
C LYS A 12 -1.97 -34.59 15.13
N ALA A 13 -1.95 -34.23 16.42
CA ALA A 13 -3.11 -33.78 17.18
C ALA A 13 -3.62 -32.42 16.67
N ALA A 14 -2.73 -31.46 16.41
CA ALA A 14 -3.06 -30.17 15.82
C ALA A 14 -3.66 -30.33 14.41
N LYS A 15 -3.09 -31.20 13.56
CA LYS A 15 -3.64 -31.49 12.23
C LYS A 15 -5.01 -32.17 12.29
N LYS A 16 -5.26 -33.01 13.30
CA LYS A 16 -6.56 -33.65 13.55
C LYS A 16 -7.59 -32.67 14.11
N ALA A 17 -7.17 -31.74 14.97
CA ALA A 17 -8.00 -30.66 15.49
C ALA A 17 -8.39 -29.66 14.38
N ALA A 18 -7.44 -29.26 13.53
CA ALA A 18 -7.70 -28.43 12.35
C ALA A 18 -8.66 -29.12 11.36
N LYS A 19 -8.47 -30.42 11.09
CA LYS A 19 -9.42 -31.20 10.29
C LYS A 19 -10.81 -31.30 10.93
N LYS A 20 -10.88 -31.41 12.26
CA LYS A 20 -12.16 -31.51 13.01
C LYS A 20 -12.86 -30.15 13.11
N ALA A 21 -12.12 -29.05 13.18
CA ALA A 21 -12.62 -27.68 13.10
C ALA A 21 -13.12 -27.36 11.68
N ALA A 22 -12.37 -27.75 10.65
CA ALA A 22 -12.80 -27.65 9.24
C ALA A 22 -14.04 -28.51 8.95
N LYS A 23 -14.21 -29.65 9.63
CA LYS A 23 -15.40 -30.51 9.51
C LYS A 23 -16.62 -30.04 10.32
N LYS A 24 -16.45 -29.05 11.22
CA LYS A 24 -17.55 -28.51 12.05
C LYS A 24 -18.17 -27.23 11.45
N VAL A 25 -17.63 -26.75 10.34
CA VAL A 25 -18.25 -25.75 9.47
C VAL A 25 -18.87 -26.51 8.29
N THR A 26 -20.10 -26.97 8.42
CA THR A 26 -20.81 -27.65 7.32
C THR A 26 -22.16 -26.98 7.10
N GLY A 27 -22.36 -26.47 5.87
CA GLY A 27 -23.65 -26.03 5.36
C GLY A 27 -23.63 -25.63 3.89
N SER A 28 -22.71 -24.76 3.47
CA SER A 28 -22.64 -24.26 2.08
C SER A 28 -21.30 -24.59 1.41
N ALA A 29 -21.31 -24.67 0.08
CA ALA A 29 -20.08 -24.64 -0.70
C ALA A 29 -19.29 -23.35 -0.42
N PRO A 30 -17.95 -23.34 -0.52
CA PRO A 30 -17.17 -22.12 -0.41
C PRO A 30 -17.62 -21.12 -1.49
N ALA A 31 -17.66 -19.84 -1.11
CA ALA A 31 -17.93 -18.75 -2.05
C ALA A 31 -16.87 -18.72 -3.16
N ASP A 32 -17.16 -18.05 -4.28
CA ASP A 32 -16.14 -17.84 -5.31
C ASP A 32 -15.04 -16.91 -4.81
N TRP A 33 -15.42 -15.84 -4.09
CA TRP A 33 -14.50 -14.86 -3.55
C TRP A 33 -14.73 -14.55 -2.07
N THR A 34 -13.65 -14.32 -1.34
CA THR A 34 -13.65 -13.55 -0.10
C THR A 34 -12.71 -12.37 -0.28
N ILE A 35 -13.26 -11.17 -0.15
CA ILE A 35 -12.53 -9.91 -0.15
C ILE A 35 -12.46 -9.40 1.29
N LEU A 36 -11.23 -9.24 1.79
CA LEU A 36 -10.90 -8.77 3.13
C LEU A 36 -10.37 -7.34 3.02
N VAL A 37 -11.17 -6.35 3.42
CA VAL A 37 -10.77 -4.94 3.39
C VAL A 37 -10.36 -4.52 4.80
N TYR A 38 -9.10 -4.14 4.96
CA TYR A 38 -8.52 -3.66 6.21
C TYR A 38 -8.40 -2.14 6.15
N MET A 39 -9.27 -1.44 6.90
CA MET A 39 -9.39 0.02 6.87
C MET A 39 -8.88 0.61 8.18
N ALA A 40 -7.64 1.06 8.16
CA ALA A 40 -7.06 1.84 9.24
C ALA A 40 -7.59 3.28 9.12
N GLY A 41 -8.76 3.55 9.70
CA GLY A 41 -9.46 4.82 9.55
C GLY A 41 -9.30 5.79 10.71
N ASP A 42 -8.49 5.48 11.73
CA ASP A 42 -8.16 6.44 12.80
C ASP A 42 -7.10 7.45 12.32
N ASN A 43 -7.48 8.25 11.33
CA ASN A 43 -6.73 9.35 10.72
C ASN A 43 -7.68 10.23 9.89
N ASP A 44 -7.13 11.20 9.16
CA ASP A 44 -7.88 12.14 8.31
C ASP A 44 -8.66 11.53 7.14
N LEU A 45 -8.53 10.22 6.89
CA LEU A 45 -9.32 9.54 5.86
C LEU A 45 -10.65 8.94 6.37
N ASP A 46 -10.95 8.96 7.68
CA ASP A 46 -12.12 8.28 8.28
C ASP A 46 -13.44 8.48 7.50
N SER A 47 -13.72 9.72 7.06
CA SER A 47 -14.93 10.04 6.30
C SER A 47 -14.99 9.33 4.95
N PHE A 48 -13.87 9.25 4.23
CA PHE A 48 -13.75 8.54 2.95
C PHE A 48 -13.95 7.04 3.15
N GLY A 49 -13.34 6.47 4.21
CA GLY A 49 -13.57 5.07 4.54
C GLY A 49 -15.05 4.77 4.89
N GLY A 50 -15.78 5.77 5.40
CA GLY A 50 -17.24 5.67 5.57
C GLY A 50 -18.00 5.63 4.23
N SER A 51 -17.59 6.43 3.26
CA SER A 51 -18.11 6.42 1.89
C SER A 51 -17.85 5.08 1.20
N ASP A 52 -16.64 4.54 1.31
CA ASP A 52 -16.27 3.25 0.70
C ASP A 52 -17.06 2.09 1.29
N VAL A 53 -17.29 2.07 2.61
CA VAL A 53 -18.18 1.10 3.24
C VAL A 53 -19.61 1.22 2.70
N TRP A 54 -20.08 2.43 2.42
CA TRP A 54 -21.39 2.64 1.81
C TRP A 54 -21.46 2.15 0.36
N GLU A 55 -20.40 2.39 -0.44
CA GLU A 55 -20.28 1.88 -1.81
C GLU A 55 -20.27 0.35 -1.84
N MET A 56 -19.46 -0.26 -0.99
CA MET A 56 -19.39 -1.71 -0.80
C MET A 56 -20.77 -2.30 -0.44
N LYS A 57 -21.56 -1.61 0.39
CA LYS A 57 -22.92 -2.04 0.75
C LYS A 57 -23.93 -1.94 -0.39
N GLN A 58 -23.65 -1.22 -1.48
CA GLN A 58 -24.53 -1.25 -2.67
C GLN A 58 -24.54 -2.61 -3.38
N VAL A 59 -23.50 -3.42 -3.14
CA VAL A 59 -23.38 -4.81 -3.64
C VAL A 59 -23.55 -5.79 -2.48
N GLY A 60 -22.71 -5.68 -1.45
CA GLY A 60 -22.74 -6.53 -0.26
C GLY A 60 -22.32 -7.98 -0.50
N SER A 61 -22.33 -8.77 0.58
CA SER A 61 -22.04 -10.21 0.55
C SER A 61 -23.22 -11.02 0.01
N SER A 62 -22.93 -12.09 -0.71
CA SER A 62 -23.86 -13.08 -1.27
C SER A 62 -23.37 -14.51 -0.99
N ASP A 63 -23.96 -15.51 -1.64
CA ASP A 63 -23.48 -16.90 -1.59
C ASP A 63 -22.18 -17.09 -2.40
N GLN A 64 -21.88 -16.18 -3.33
CA GLN A 64 -20.70 -16.23 -4.20
C GLN A 64 -19.59 -15.26 -3.78
N LEU A 65 -19.91 -14.24 -2.99
CA LEU A 65 -18.99 -13.21 -2.54
C LEU A 65 -19.13 -12.97 -1.04
N ASN A 66 -18.04 -13.15 -0.29
CA ASN A 66 -17.93 -12.64 1.07
C ASN A 66 -17.21 -11.28 1.04
N LEU A 67 -17.89 -10.22 1.47
CA LEU A 67 -17.31 -8.88 1.59
C LEU A 67 -17.13 -8.55 3.07
N ILE A 68 -15.90 -8.72 3.54
CA ILE A 68 -15.54 -8.70 4.95
C ILE A 68 -14.63 -7.50 5.21
N VAL A 69 -15.04 -6.64 6.14
CA VAL A 69 -14.33 -5.40 6.43
C VAL A 69 -13.95 -5.35 7.90
N GLN A 70 -12.71 -4.98 8.21
CA GLN A 70 -12.36 -4.47 9.53
C GLN A 70 -12.07 -2.98 9.38
N ARG A 71 -12.77 -2.16 10.15
CA ARG A 71 -12.61 -0.70 10.09
C ARG A 71 -12.42 -0.14 11.50
N ASP A 72 -11.39 0.67 11.63
CA ASP A 72 -11.22 1.61 12.74
C ASP A 72 -11.60 3.04 12.31
N THR A 73 -11.89 3.92 13.28
CA THR A 73 -12.42 5.27 13.04
C THR A 73 -11.87 6.25 14.06
N THR A 74 -11.83 7.53 13.70
CA THR A 74 -11.40 8.63 14.58
C THR A 74 -12.34 8.91 15.76
N GLN A 75 -13.55 8.35 15.71
CA GLN A 75 -14.55 8.55 16.75
C GLN A 75 -14.21 7.69 17.96
N LYS A 76 -13.52 8.28 18.95
CA LYS A 76 -13.07 7.60 20.19
C LYS A 76 -14.14 6.85 20.98
N GLU A 77 -15.41 7.20 20.77
CA GLU A 77 -16.58 6.55 21.38
C GLU A 77 -17.05 5.31 20.60
N LYS A 78 -16.62 5.17 19.33
CA LYS A 78 -16.97 4.08 18.43
C LYS A 78 -15.81 3.09 18.36
N ALA A 79 -16.09 1.87 18.77
CA ALA A 79 -15.16 0.77 18.65
C ALA A 79 -14.87 0.44 17.19
N ALA A 80 -13.63 0.07 16.89
CA ALA A 80 -13.29 -0.66 15.70
C ALA A 80 -14.14 -1.95 15.62
N CYS A 81 -14.59 -2.28 14.42
CA CYS A 81 -15.50 -3.40 14.23
C CYS A 81 -15.11 -4.23 13.01
N ARG A 82 -15.49 -5.51 13.05
CA ARG A 82 -15.54 -6.37 11.87
C ARG A 82 -16.96 -6.45 11.36
N TYR A 83 -17.11 -6.39 10.05
CA TYR A 83 -18.37 -6.40 9.35
C TYR A 83 -18.42 -7.52 8.34
N ARG A 84 -19.61 -8.12 8.18
CA ARG A 84 -19.98 -8.81 6.95
C ARG A 84 -21.00 -7.92 6.25
N LEU A 85 -20.54 -7.14 5.28
CA LEU A 85 -21.38 -6.15 4.63
C LEU A 85 -22.49 -6.84 3.84
N ARG A 86 -23.73 -6.37 4.00
CA ARG A 86 -24.90 -6.86 3.25
C ARG A 86 -25.64 -5.69 2.62
N LYS A 87 -26.24 -5.96 1.46
CA LYS A 87 -27.08 -4.99 0.76
C LYS A 87 -28.41 -4.82 1.48
N GLY A 88 -28.87 -3.57 1.61
CA GLY A 88 -30.17 -3.24 2.19
C GLY A 88 -30.27 -3.32 3.72
N THR A 89 -29.22 -3.72 4.43
CA THR A 89 -29.14 -3.68 5.90
C THR A 89 -28.49 -2.38 6.39
N SER A 90 -28.72 -1.99 7.63
CA SER A 90 -27.89 -0.98 8.29
C SER A 90 -26.48 -1.50 8.57
N LEU A 91 -25.51 -0.59 8.77
CA LEU A 91 -24.15 -0.98 9.14
C LEU A 91 -24.10 -1.68 10.52
N GLN A 92 -24.97 -1.27 11.45
CA GLN A 92 -25.05 -1.86 12.78
C GLN A 92 -25.47 -3.33 12.75
N GLU A 93 -26.40 -3.68 11.84
CA GLU A 93 -26.82 -5.07 11.66
C GLU A 93 -25.70 -5.96 11.09
N ASP A 94 -24.74 -5.37 10.37
CA ASP A 94 -23.63 -6.07 9.72
C ASP A 94 -22.42 -6.28 10.63
N VAL A 95 -22.41 -5.70 11.83
CA VAL A 95 -21.36 -5.92 12.83
C VAL A 95 -21.36 -7.39 13.24
N VAL A 96 -20.22 -8.05 13.04
CA VAL A 96 -20.00 -9.45 13.45
C VAL A 96 -19.03 -9.61 14.61
N GLU A 97 -18.26 -8.56 14.91
CA GLU A 97 -17.38 -8.48 16.07
C GLU A 97 -17.10 -7.00 16.39
N ASN A 98 -17.22 -6.64 17.67
CA ASN A 98 -16.78 -5.35 18.19
C ASN A 98 -15.42 -5.57 18.85
N LEU A 99 -14.41 -4.83 18.39
CA LEU A 99 -13.01 -5.00 18.80
C LEU A 99 -12.59 -4.00 19.89
N GLY A 100 -13.45 -3.04 20.24
CA GLY A 100 -13.08 -1.93 21.10
C GLY A 100 -12.11 -0.97 20.42
N ILE A 101 -11.22 -0.37 21.21
CA ILE A 101 -10.09 0.42 20.70
C ILE A 101 -8.95 -0.55 20.36
N ILE A 102 -8.45 -0.45 19.14
CA ILE A 102 -7.34 -1.27 18.64
C ILE A 102 -6.22 -0.36 18.15
N ASN A 103 -5.09 -0.95 17.79
CA ASN A 103 -4.02 -0.30 17.04
C ASN A 103 -3.98 -0.93 15.66
N THR A 104 -4.43 -0.21 14.63
CA THR A 104 -4.44 -0.73 13.27
C THR A 104 -3.07 -0.77 12.60
N GLY A 105 -2.06 -0.10 13.18
CA GLY A 105 -0.66 -0.26 12.83
C GLY A 105 -0.04 -1.56 13.37
N ASP A 106 -0.60 -2.16 14.43
CA ASP A 106 -0.05 -3.39 15.01
C ASP A 106 -0.21 -4.60 14.06
N PRO A 107 0.88 -5.28 13.66
CA PRO A 107 0.82 -6.44 12.77
C PRO A 107 -0.07 -7.59 13.29
N GLU A 108 -0.23 -7.76 14.60
CA GLU A 108 -1.12 -8.79 15.16
C GLU A 108 -2.59 -8.51 14.89
N VAL A 109 -2.98 -7.24 14.76
CA VAL A 109 -4.36 -6.85 14.44
C VAL A 109 -4.70 -7.24 13.01
N LEU A 110 -3.80 -6.97 12.05
CA LEU A 110 -3.94 -7.44 10.67
C LEU A 110 -3.91 -8.98 10.60
N ARG A 111 -2.94 -9.62 11.28
CA ARG A 111 -2.81 -11.09 11.30
C ARG A 111 -4.07 -11.77 11.82
N SER A 112 -4.64 -11.23 12.91
CA SER A 112 -5.88 -11.69 13.51
C SER A 112 -7.05 -11.56 12.53
N PHE A 113 -7.18 -10.40 11.87
CA PHE A 113 -8.25 -10.15 10.89
C PHE A 113 -8.22 -11.14 9.74
N LEU A 114 -7.06 -11.32 9.12
CA LEU A 114 -6.92 -12.19 7.95
C LEU A 114 -7.18 -13.66 8.32
N LYS A 115 -6.58 -14.17 9.40
CA LYS A 115 -6.81 -15.56 9.83
C LYS A 115 -8.27 -15.82 10.18
N TRP A 116 -8.88 -14.92 10.93
CA TRP A 116 -10.29 -15.02 11.31
C TRP A 116 -11.20 -14.97 10.07
N GLY A 117 -10.96 -14.01 9.17
CA GLY A 117 -11.79 -13.78 8.00
C GLY A 117 -11.76 -14.97 7.04
N ILE A 118 -10.57 -15.47 6.73
CA ILE A 118 -10.38 -16.64 5.86
C ILE A 118 -10.99 -17.90 6.48
N GLN A 119 -10.85 -18.09 7.80
CA GLN A 119 -11.40 -19.26 8.48
C GLN A 119 -12.93 -19.22 8.55
N LYS A 120 -13.51 -18.05 8.83
CA LYS A 120 -14.96 -17.87 9.02
C LYS A 120 -15.71 -17.79 7.69
N TYR A 121 -15.07 -17.26 6.65
CA TYR A 121 -15.64 -17.02 5.32
C TYR A 121 -14.77 -17.70 4.25
N PRO A 122 -14.84 -19.03 4.10
CA PRO A 122 -14.03 -19.75 3.13
C PRO A 122 -14.49 -19.45 1.70
N ALA A 123 -13.52 -19.26 0.80
CA ALA A 123 -13.75 -19.08 -0.63
C ALA A 123 -12.70 -19.78 -1.50
N LYS A 124 -13.02 -19.89 -2.79
CA LYS A 124 -12.10 -20.40 -3.81
C LYS A 124 -10.95 -19.42 -4.08
N ARG A 125 -11.21 -18.11 -3.98
CA ARG A 125 -10.23 -17.04 -4.17
C ARG A 125 -10.23 -16.03 -3.03
N LEU A 126 -9.06 -15.50 -2.73
CA LEU A 126 -8.84 -14.56 -1.64
C LEU A 126 -8.22 -13.27 -2.16
N MET A 127 -8.83 -12.16 -1.77
CA MET A 127 -8.27 -10.83 -1.94
C MET A 127 -8.14 -10.17 -0.57
N VAL A 128 -7.01 -9.52 -0.34
CA VAL A 128 -6.85 -8.57 0.76
C VAL A 128 -6.64 -7.18 0.18
N VAL A 129 -7.34 -6.19 0.73
CA VAL A 129 -7.14 -4.77 0.43
C VAL A 129 -6.65 -4.08 1.69
N LEU A 130 -5.51 -3.42 1.60
CA LEU A 130 -5.04 -2.49 2.63
C LEU A 130 -5.44 -1.08 2.19
N TRP A 131 -6.30 -0.46 2.99
CA TRP A 131 -6.87 0.85 2.73
C TRP A 131 -6.32 1.84 3.75
N ASN A 132 -5.60 2.88 3.27
CA ASN A 132 -5.07 3.99 4.07
C ASN A 132 -4.31 4.99 3.15
N HIS A 133 -3.55 5.91 3.75
CA HIS A 133 -2.36 6.50 3.12
C HIS A 133 -1.30 5.45 2.75
N GLY A 134 -0.35 5.86 1.91
CA GLY A 134 0.85 5.08 1.57
C GLY A 134 2.07 5.95 1.24
N SER A 135 3.27 5.40 1.43
CA SER A 135 4.57 5.99 1.05
C SER A 135 5.41 5.04 0.22
N GLY A 136 4.82 3.96 -0.30
CA GLY A 136 5.60 2.88 -0.87
C GLY A 136 6.40 2.17 0.21
N TRP A 137 7.74 2.20 0.13
CA TRP A 137 8.62 1.49 1.06
C TRP A 137 9.14 2.35 2.23
N ASP A 138 8.95 3.67 2.21
CA ASP A 138 9.55 4.55 3.23
C ASP A 138 8.79 4.44 4.57
N ASP A 139 9.30 3.56 5.42
CA ASP A 139 8.82 3.29 6.78
C ASP A 139 9.33 4.30 7.83
N THR A 140 9.65 5.53 7.43
CA THR A 140 10.09 6.56 8.38
C THR A 140 9.04 6.79 9.46
N ASP A 141 9.43 6.59 10.71
CA ASP A 141 8.57 6.77 11.87
C ASP A 141 8.24 8.24 12.16
N ILE A 142 7.11 8.68 11.61
CA ILE A 142 6.61 10.05 11.76
C ILE A 142 6.05 10.34 13.16
N TYR A 143 5.75 9.31 13.94
CA TYR A 143 5.19 9.44 15.27
C TYR A 143 6.27 9.49 16.36
N ALA A 144 7.54 9.23 16.03
CA ALA A 144 8.65 9.23 16.98
C ALA A 144 8.69 10.48 17.89
N GLU A 145 8.51 11.67 17.31
CA GLU A 145 8.54 12.92 18.07
C GLU A 145 7.26 13.13 18.89
N ALA A 146 6.10 12.73 18.36
CA ALA A 146 4.83 12.78 19.10
C ALA A 146 4.90 11.88 20.34
N ARG A 147 5.37 10.64 20.20
CA ARG A 147 5.58 9.70 21.32
C ARG A 147 6.60 10.25 22.32
N ARG A 148 7.74 10.78 21.84
CA ARG A 148 8.78 11.40 22.71
C ARG A 148 8.22 12.54 23.55
N ARG A 149 7.37 13.37 22.97
CA ARG A 149 6.77 14.53 23.63
C ARG A 149 5.44 14.24 24.34
N ARG A 150 4.93 13.00 24.27
CA ARG A 150 3.59 12.60 24.76
C ARG A 150 2.48 13.48 24.20
N LEU A 151 2.60 13.86 22.93
CA LEU A 151 1.58 14.61 22.20
C LEU A 151 0.60 13.64 21.56
N ILE A 152 -0.67 14.00 21.46
CA ILE A 152 -1.67 13.25 20.69
C ILE A 152 -1.89 14.02 19.39
N PRO A 153 -1.65 13.41 18.21
CA PRO A 153 -2.03 14.00 16.93
C PRO A 153 -3.52 14.37 16.94
N ALA A 154 -3.84 15.60 16.54
CA ALA A 154 -5.22 16.06 16.51
C ALA A 154 -5.66 16.23 15.06
N LEU A 155 -6.77 15.59 14.68
CA LEU A 155 -7.49 15.93 13.46
C LEU A 155 -7.95 17.38 13.54
N VAL A 156 -7.48 18.21 12.63
CA VAL A 156 -8.06 19.54 12.41
C VAL A 156 -9.05 19.38 11.27
N ALA A 157 -10.35 19.47 11.58
CA ALA A 157 -11.40 19.52 10.57
C ALA A 157 -11.15 20.73 9.67
N VAL A 158 -10.84 20.50 8.39
CA VAL A 158 -10.79 21.56 7.39
C VAL A 158 -12.22 21.75 6.88
N ALA A 159 -12.89 22.79 7.36
CA ALA A 159 -14.01 23.34 6.64
C ALA A 159 -13.43 24.21 5.54
N ASP A 160 -13.63 23.87 4.27
CA ASP A 160 -13.72 24.92 3.24
C ASP A 160 -14.55 24.47 2.03
N GLU A 161 -15.48 25.36 1.70
CA GLU A 161 -16.29 25.42 0.51
C GLU A 161 -15.40 25.86 -0.67
N ASP A 162 -14.83 24.95 -1.45
CA ASP A 162 -14.52 25.27 -2.85
C ASP A 162 -14.40 24.01 -3.72
N VAL A 163 -15.31 23.89 -4.68
CA VAL A 163 -15.52 22.71 -5.53
C VAL A 163 -14.74 22.89 -6.82
N THR A 164 -13.40 22.86 -6.77
CA THR A 164 -12.57 22.57 -7.95
C THR A 164 -11.21 22.02 -7.49
N ALA A 165 -10.89 20.78 -7.90
CA ALA A 165 -9.70 19.98 -7.55
C ALA A 165 -9.70 19.31 -6.15
N ARG A 166 -10.30 18.11 -6.06
CA ARG A 166 -10.12 17.15 -4.95
C ARG A 166 -8.74 16.47 -5.00
N ARG A 167 -7.67 17.25 -5.04
CA ARG A 167 -6.36 16.75 -4.58
C ARG A 167 -6.38 16.89 -3.05
N ALA A 168 -5.98 15.86 -2.32
CA ALA A 168 -5.64 16.02 -0.91
C ALA A 168 -4.36 16.86 -0.79
N SER A 169 -4.46 18.16 -1.09
CA SER A 169 -3.41 19.14 -0.84
C SER A 169 -3.54 19.57 0.62
N PHE A 170 -2.65 19.05 1.45
CA PHE A 170 -2.54 19.46 2.84
C PHE A 170 -2.09 20.92 2.91
N THR A 171 -3.03 21.83 3.17
CA THR A 171 -2.72 23.20 3.57
C THR A 171 -3.41 23.50 4.89
N VAL A 172 -2.69 23.33 5.99
CA VAL A 172 -3.13 23.85 7.30
C VAL A 172 -2.93 25.37 7.28
N ARG A 173 -4.04 26.11 7.25
CA ARG A 173 -4.01 27.58 7.27
C ARG A 173 -3.62 28.08 8.67
N ARG A 174 -2.72 29.06 8.70
CA ARG A 174 -2.27 29.76 9.90
C ARG A 174 -3.42 30.61 10.46
N GLY A 175 -4.00 30.20 11.58
CA GLY A 175 -5.00 31.01 12.28
C GLY A 175 -4.32 32.15 13.04
N THR A 176 -4.33 33.36 12.49
CA THR A 176 -4.01 34.56 13.27
C THR A 176 -5.18 34.86 14.21
N SER A 177 -4.97 34.72 15.51
CA SER A 177 -5.86 35.31 16.51
C SER A 177 -5.53 36.81 16.65
N ALA A 178 -6.47 37.67 16.23
CA ALA A 178 -6.43 39.09 16.56
C ALA A 178 -6.74 39.29 18.05
N SER A 179 -5.89 40.06 18.70
CA SER A 179 -5.96 40.46 20.11
C SER A 179 -7.23 41.26 20.43
N ARG A 180 -7.80 41.02 21.62
CA ARG A 180 -8.17 42.09 22.57
C ARG A 180 -8.33 41.56 24.00
N ASN A 181 -7.37 41.94 24.86
CA ASN A 181 -7.40 42.24 26.32
C ASN A 181 -8.38 41.47 27.25
N ARG A 182 -8.05 41.03 28.47
CA ARG A 182 -7.03 41.42 29.46
C ARG A 182 -7.07 40.37 30.60
N GLY A 183 -5.92 40.00 31.18
CA GLY A 183 -5.84 39.55 32.58
C GLY A 183 -5.59 38.06 32.88
N SER A 184 -4.33 37.74 33.16
CA SER A 184 -3.80 36.74 34.12
C SER A 184 -4.33 35.30 34.13
N PHE A 185 -3.49 34.38 33.62
CA PHE A 185 -2.98 33.09 34.16
C PHE A 185 -2.69 32.16 32.99
N PHE A 186 -1.41 32.06 32.62
CA PHE A 186 -0.92 31.29 31.48
C PHE A 186 -1.08 29.78 31.70
N LEU A 187 -2.19 29.20 31.23
CA LEU A 187 -2.24 27.82 30.75
C LEU A 187 -2.25 27.89 29.22
N SER A 188 -1.07 27.85 28.60
CA SER A 188 -0.97 27.66 27.16
C SER A 188 -1.39 26.23 26.84
N LYS A 189 -2.68 26.03 26.52
CA LYS A 189 -3.09 24.93 25.62
C LYS A 189 -2.50 25.23 24.24
N ALA A 190 -1.22 24.95 24.08
CA ALA A 190 -0.57 24.97 22.79
C ALA A 190 -0.99 23.69 22.05
N ALA A 191 -2.07 23.80 21.27
CA ALA A 191 -2.23 22.91 20.14
C ALA A 191 -1.03 23.19 19.22
N PHE A 192 -0.08 22.26 19.17
CA PHE A 192 1.09 22.40 18.32
C PHE A 192 0.68 21.98 16.92
N GLN A 193 0.51 22.96 16.02
CA GLN A 193 0.48 22.71 14.60
C GLN A 193 1.86 22.22 14.17
N PHE A 194 1.92 21.13 13.40
CA PHE A 194 3.10 20.75 12.66
C PHE A 194 3.36 21.79 11.54
N GLU A 195 3.82 23.01 11.88
CA GLU A 195 4.53 23.86 10.94
C GLU A 195 5.94 23.26 10.79
N GLY A 196 6.10 22.31 9.85
CA GLY A 196 7.40 21.68 9.56
C GLY A 196 7.38 20.27 8.98
N VAL A 197 6.21 19.64 8.78
CA VAL A 197 6.08 18.38 8.02
C VAL A 197 5.15 18.66 6.83
N GLY A 198 5.62 19.49 5.91
CA GLY A 198 4.95 19.64 4.62
C GLY A 198 5.02 18.32 3.88
N ALA A 199 3.88 17.74 3.49
CA ALA A 199 3.76 16.72 2.43
C ALA A 199 4.71 15.50 2.47
N GLN A 200 5.25 15.09 3.63
CA GLN A 200 6.43 14.22 3.63
C GLN A 200 6.39 13.09 4.65
N ARG A 201 6.41 11.86 4.11
CA ARG A 201 6.79 10.54 4.69
C ARG A 201 5.67 9.81 5.44
N ARG A 202 5.21 8.66 4.93
CA ARG A 202 4.04 7.94 5.47
C ARG A 202 3.93 6.45 5.01
N ALA A 203 4.38 5.42 5.76
CA ALA A 203 4.11 3.96 5.60
C ALA A 203 2.65 3.53 5.24
N ILE A 204 2.15 2.33 5.60
CA ILE A 204 0.74 1.96 5.37
C ILE A 204 -0.02 1.73 6.69
N ALA A 205 -1.35 1.84 6.66
CA ALA A 205 -2.24 1.58 7.78
C ALA A 205 -1.96 2.44 9.03
N PHE A 206 -1.88 3.77 8.84
CA PHE A 206 -1.71 4.74 9.91
C PHE A 206 -2.84 4.77 10.92
N ASP A 207 -2.43 4.83 12.19
CA ASP A 207 -3.31 4.96 13.35
C ASP A 207 -2.82 6.13 14.22
N ASP A 208 -3.46 7.29 14.08
CA ASP A 208 -3.09 8.51 14.78
C ASP A 208 -3.35 8.41 16.30
N GLY A 209 -4.39 7.67 16.69
CA GLY A 209 -4.73 7.42 18.08
C GLY A 209 -3.68 6.56 18.78
N ALA A 210 -3.23 5.48 18.13
CA ALA A 210 -2.18 4.60 18.61
C ALA A 210 -0.77 5.14 18.37
N GLN A 211 -0.60 6.11 17.46
CA GLN A 211 0.68 6.65 17.02
C GLN A 211 1.59 5.57 16.44
N ASP A 212 1.00 4.75 15.59
CA ASP A 212 1.61 3.58 15.00
C ASP A 212 1.18 3.40 13.55
N PHE A 213 1.91 2.55 12.82
CA PHE A 213 1.65 2.24 11.43
C PHE A 213 2.21 0.84 11.13
N LEU A 214 1.73 0.23 10.05
CA LEU A 214 2.27 -1.04 9.59
C LEU A 214 3.45 -0.79 8.67
N ASP A 215 4.64 -1.25 9.05
CA ASP A 215 5.84 -1.12 8.22
C ASP A 215 5.93 -2.22 7.14
N SER A 216 6.83 -2.04 6.17
CA SER A 216 7.00 -2.95 5.04
C SER A 216 7.49 -4.35 5.44
N VAL A 217 8.25 -4.47 6.52
CA VAL A 217 8.77 -5.75 7.06
C VAL A 217 7.66 -6.48 7.81
N GLU A 218 6.93 -5.78 8.67
CA GLU A 218 5.76 -6.30 9.40
C GLU A 218 4.68 -6.78 8.43
N MET A 219 4.37 -5.98 7.40
CA MET A 219 3.43 -6.35 6.35
C MET A 219 3.85 -7.68 5.67
N LYS A 220 5.13 -7.81 5.30
CA LYS A 220 5.66 -9.07 4.75
C LYS A 220 5.47 -10.23 5.72
N GLU A 221 5.85 -10.07 6.98
CA GLU A 221 5.77 -11.13 7.98
C GLU A 221 4.33 -11.62 8.16
N VAL A 222 3.38 -10.70 8.28
CA VAL A 222 1.96 -11.01 8.44
C VAL A 222 1.43 -11.75 7.21
N LEU A 223 1.60 -11.19 6.02
CA LEU A 223 1.05 -11.77 4.79
C LEU A 223 1.67 -13.13 4.46
N HIS A 224 2.99 -13.27 4.63
CA HIS A 224 3.70 -14.53 4.42
C HIS A 224 3.30 -15.58 5.46
N GLU A 225 3.16 -15.23 6.74
CA GLU A 225 2.69 -16.18 7.74
C GLU A 225 1.25 -16.65 7.44
N VAL A 226 0.36 -15.72 7.11
CA VAL A 226 -1.04 -16.05 6.80
C VAL A 226 -1.09 -17.00 5.61
N SER A 227 -0.44 -16.66 4.48
CA SER A 227 -0.33 -17.50 3.29
C SER A 227 0.18 -18.91 3.61
N ASN A 228 1.26 -19.01 4.40
CA ASN A 228 1.80 -20.30 4.83
C ASN A 228 0.84 -21.08 5.73
N SER A 229 0.12 -20.40 6.62
CA SER A 229 -0.79 -21.03 7.57
C SER A 229 -2.02 -21.64 6.89
N ILE A 230 -2.52 -21.00 5.82
CA ILE A 230 -3.64 -21.47 5.02
C ILE A 230 -3.18 -22.44 3.91
N GLY A 231 -1.88 -22.47 3.60
CA GLY A 231 -1.27 -23.39 2.64
C GLY A 231 -1.51 -23.00 1.18
N ARG A 232 -1.77 -21.71 0.92
CA ARG A 232 -1.93 -21.13 -0.42
C ARG A 232 -1.67 -19.63 -0.39
N LYS A 233 -1.32 -19.06 -1.54
CA LYS A 233 -1.21 -17.61 -1.73
C LYS A 233 -2.59 -16.95 -1.77
N PHE A 234 -2.62 -15.65 -1.47
CA PHE A 234 -3.73 -14.78 -1.88
C PHE A 234 -3.75 -14.68 -3.40
N ASP A 235 -4.93 -14.64 -3.99
CA ASP A 235 -5.09 -14.40 -5.42
C ASP A 235 -4.72 -12.94 -5.72
N VAL A 236 -5.13 -11.99 -4.85
CA VAL A 236 -4.84 -10.56 -5.00
C VAL A 236 -4.41 -9.92 -3.67
N ILE A 237 -3.33 -9.14 -3.71
CA ILE A 237 -3.09 -8.06 -2.74
C ILE A 237 -3.39 -6.74 -3.44
N GLY A 238 -4.36 -6.01 -2.90
CA GLY A 238 -4.72 -4.66 -3.33
C GLY A 238 -4.25 -3.61 -2.35
N MET A 239 -3.75 -2.50 -2.86
CA MET A 239 -3.40 -1.32 -2.09
C MET A 239 -4.28 -0.17 -2.57
N ASP A 240 -5.28 0.18 -1.76
CA ASP A 240 -6.05 1.42 -1.91
C ASP A 240 -5.34 2.46 -1.05
N ALA A 241 -4.16 2.83 -1.55
CA ALA A 241 -3.13 3.60 -0.87
C ALA A 241 -2.10 4.14 -1.88
N CYS A 242 -1.60 5.34 -1.59
CA CYS A 242 -0.64 6.07 -2.40
C CYS A 242 0.70 5.33 -2.57
N LEU A 243 1.32 5.47 -3.75
CA LEU A 243 2.74 5.12 -3.98
C LEU A 243 3.10 3.64 -3.77
N MET A 244 2.14 2.73 -3.67
CA MET A 244 2.38 1.33 -3.31
C MET A 244 2.85 0.46 -4.48
N SER A 245 2.70 0.92 -5.73
CA SER A 245 3.20 0.23 -6.92
C SER A 245 4.71 0.43 -7.12
N MET A 246 5.48 -0.19 -6.22
CA MET A 246 6.94 -0.17 -6.23
C MET A 246 7.51 -1.57 -6.29
N VAL A 247 8.66 -1.72 -6.96
CA VAL A 247 9.39 -2.99 -6.99
C VAL A 247 9.77 -3.42 -5.56
N GLU A 248 10.17 -2.49 -4.71
CA GLU A 248 10.47 -2.72 -3.29
C GLU A 248 9.30 -3.34 -2.53
N VAL A 249 8.11 -2.75 -2.63
CA VAL A 249 6.90 -3.20 -1.96
C VAL A 249 6.45 -4.56 -2.50
N GLY A 250 6.39 -4.70 -3.82
CA GLY A 250 6.02 -5.97 -4.46
C GLY A 250 6.96 -7.11 -4.06
N MET A 251 8.27 -6.83 -3.95
CA MET A 251 9.26 -7.81 -3.52
C MET A 251 9.05 -8.30 -2.09
N GLN A 252 8.59 -7.44 -1.17
CA GLN A 252 8.28 -7.82 0.21
C GLN A 252 7.10 -8.82 0.28
N VAL A 253 6.11 -8.70 -0.61
CA VAL A 253 4.89 -9.51 -0.56
C VAL A 253 4.83 -10.63 -1.60
N ARG A 254 5.87 -10.82 -2.42
CA ARG A 254 5.83 -11.71 -3.60
C ARG A 254 5.50 -13.18 -3.30
N ASP A 255 5.86 -13.64 -2.11
CA ASP A 255 5.66 -15.03 -1.69
C ASP A 255 4.28 -15.25 -1.04
N ALA A 256 3.56 -14.16 -0.77
CA ALA A 256 2.24 -14.20 -0.15
C ALA A 256 1.08 -14.17 -1.16
N ALA A 257 1.25 -13.60 -2.35
CA ALA A 257 0.18 -13.47 -3.35
C ALA A 257 0.60 -13.77 -4.79
N GLU A 258 -0.40 -13.96 -5.67
CA GLU A 258 -0.21 -14.18 -7.11
C GLU A 258 -0.03 -12.85 -7.86
N VAL A 259 -0.97 -11.93 -7.70
CA VAL A 259 -0.92 -10.59 -8.31
C VAL A 259 -1.05 -9.48 -7.27
N PHE A 260 -0.55 -8.30 -7.66
CA PHE A 260 -0.62 -7.07 -6.89
C PHE A 260 -1.34 -5.98 -7.69
N CYS A 261 -2.09 -5.11 -7.02
CA CYS A 261 -2.72 -3.93 -7.62
C CYS A 261 -2.46 -2.70 -6.76
N GLY A 262 -1.98 -1.61 -7.36
CA GLY A 262 -1.73 -0.34 -6.68
C GLY A 262 -1.25 0.78 -7.62
N SER A 263 -1.19 1.99 -7.08
CA SER A 263 -0.77 3.20 -7.80
C SER A 263 0.72 3.50 -7.64
N GLN A 264 1.35 4.04 -8.70
CA GLN A 264 2.68 4.63 -8.62
C GLN A 264 2.65 6.06 -8.05
N GLU A 265 1.52 6.74 -8.18
CA GLU A 265 1.25 8.12 -7.78
C GLU A 265 0.45 8.17 -6.46
N LEU A 266 0.35 9.36 -5.87
CA LEU A 266 -0.66 9.68 -4.86
C LEU A 266 -2.07 9.39 -5.39
N GLU A 267 -2.88 8.72 -4.59
CA GLU A 267 -4.29 8.47 -4.91
C GLU A 267 -5.17 9.60 -4.32
N PRO A 268 -6.24 10.02 -5.03
CA PRO A 268 -7.24 10.89 -4.44
C PRO A 268 -7.91 10.19 -3.24
N ALA A 269 -8.31 10.97 -2.23
CA ALA A 269 -8.85 10.42 -0.98
C ALA A 269 -10.14 9.59 -1.16
N ASP A 270 -10.87 9.78 -2.26
CA ASP A 270 -12.04 8.97 -2.63
C ASP A 270 -11.68 7.50 -2.92
N GLY A 271 -10.41 7.17 -3.22
CA GLY A 271 -9.93 5.80 -3.37
C GLY A 271 -10.57 5.00 -4.50
N TRP A 272 -10.68 3.68 -4.30
CA TRP A 272 -11.24 2.79 -5.31
C TRP A 272 -12.77 2.93 -5.42
N PRO A 273 -13.35 2.93 -6.65
CA PRO A 273 -14.80 2.94 -6.82
C PRO A 273 -15.40 1.54 -6.54
N TYR A 274 -15.43 1.14 -5.27
CA TYR A 274 -15.80 -0.19 -4.79
C TYR A 274 -17.12 -0.67 -5.37
N GLN A 275 -18.13 0.20 -5.50
CA GLN A 275 -19.41 -0.20 -6.06
C GLN A 275 -19.26 -0.74 -7.49
N LYS A 276 -18.47 -0.07 -8.35
CA LYS A 276 -18.30 -0.45 -9.76
C LYS A 276 -17.50 -1.75 -9.88
N ILE A 277 -16.40 -1.85 -9.13
CA ILE A 277 -15.52 -3.02 -9.09
C ILE A 277 -16.30 -4.25 -8.61
N LEU A 278 -17.00 -4.13 -7.48
CA LEU A 278 -17.75 -5.24 -6.89
C LEU A 278 -18.98 -5.61 -7.73
N ALA A 279 -19.63 -4.67 -8.40
CA ALA A 279 -20.73 -4.97 -9.32
C ALA A 279 -20.26 -5.75 -10.56
N ALA A 280 -19.04 -5.49 -11.04
CA ALA A 280 -18.42 -6.29 -12.10
C ALA A 280 -18.10 -7.72 -11.62
N LEU A 281 -17.59 -7.83 -10.38
CA LEU A 281 -17.32 -9.13 -9.76
C LEU A 281 -18.60 -9.94 -9.50
N GLU A 282 -19.67 -9.32 -9.03
CA GLU A 282 -20.97 -9.98 -8.81
C GLU A 282 -21.54 -10.56 -10.12
N LYS A 283 -21.33 -9.86 -11.24
CA LYS A 283 -21.77 -10.33 -12.57
C LYS A 283 -20.91 -11.49 -13.11
N ASN A 284 -19.65 -11.57 -12.70
CA ASN A 284 -18.73 -12.63 -13.12
C ASN A 284 -17.85 -13.11 -11.95
N PRO A 285 -18.43 -13.87 -11.00
CA PRO A 285 -17.69 -14.34 -9.82
C PRO A 285 -16.62 -15.37 -10.16
N ALA A 286 -16.65 -15.93 -11.37
CA ALA A 286 -15.64 -16.86 -11.87
C ALA A 286 -14.31 -16.17 -12.26
N MET A 287 -14.29 -14.83 -12.42
CA MET A 287 -13.06 -14.10 -12.76
C MET A 287 -11.94 -14.39 -11.77
N ASP A 288 -10.71 -14.49 -12.28
CA ASP A 288 -9.51 -14.71 -11.49
C ASP A 288 -8.89 -13.38 -11.02
N GLY A 289 -7.76 -13.46 -10.32
CA GLY A 289 -7.05 -12.29 -9.81
C GLY A 289 -6.65 -11.32 -10.91
N HIS A 290 -6.13 -11.80 -12.04
CA HIS A 290 -5.75 -10.96 -13.18
C HIS A 290 -6.93 -10.16 -13.73
N ALA A 291 -8.06 -10.84 -14.01
CA ALA A 291 -9.25 -10.18 -14.54
C ALA A 291 -9.89 -9.20 -13.53
N LEU A 292 -9.86 -9.53 -12.23
CA LEU A 292 -10.31 -8.61 -11.18
C LEU A 292 -9.41 -7.36 -11.10
N CYS A 293 -8.08 -7.54 -11.13
CA CYS A 293 -7.14 -6.41 -11.14
C CYS A 293 -7.26 -5.54 -12.39
N GLN A 294 -7.47 -6.12 -13.57
CA GLN A 294 -7.76 -5.35 -14.79
C GLN A 294 -9.03 -4.50 -14.63
N THR A 295 -10.04 -5.05 -13.96
CA THR A 295 -11.29 -4.34 -13.64
C THR A 295 -11.02 -3.19 -12.67
N ILE A 296 -10.22 -3.41 -11.62
CA ILE A 296 -9.82 -2.37 -10.65
C ILE A 296 -9.10 -1.23 -11.36
N VAL A 297 -8.04 -1.54 -12.12
CA VAL A 297 -7.27 -0.54 -12.88
C VAL A 297 -8.18 0.28 -13.79
N THR A 298 -9.05 -0.40 -14.54
CA THR A 298 -9.94 0.24 -15.50
C THR A 298 -10.99 1.13 -14.83
N GLU A 299 -11.65 0.64 -13.79
CA GLU A 299 -12.73 1.38 -13.13
C GLU A 299 -12.19 2.54 -12.28
N PHE A 300 -11.01 2.39 -11.66
CA PHE A 300 -10.34 3.46 -10.94
C PHE A 300 -10.02 4.65 -11.85
N VAL A 301 -9.33 4.44 -12.98
CA VAL A 301 -9.02 5.59 -13.86
C VAL A 301 -10.25 6.18 -14.53
N ARG A 302 -11.35 5.41 -14.64
CA ARG A 302 -12.65 5.90 -15.14
C ARG A 302 -13.47 6.66 -14.10
N SER A 303 -13.20 6.51 -12.81
CA SER A 303 -13.90 7.27 -11.77
C SER A 303 -13.38 8.70 -11.62
N TYR A 304 -12.17 8.98 -12.12
CA TYR A 304 -11.54 10.30 -12.05
C TYR A 304 -11.57 11.04 -13.38
N ALA A 305 -11.50 12.37 -13.34
CA ALA A 305 -11.39 13.17 -14.54
C ALA A 305 -10.02 12.96 -15.21
N SER A 306 -9.97 13.09 -16.54
CA SER A 306 -8.75 12.81 -17.32
C SER A 306 -7.57 13.74 -17.01
N ASP A 307 -7.83 14.88 -16.38
CA ASP A 307 -6.84 15.87 -15.94
C ASP A 307 -6.40 15.69 -14.47
N GLU A 308 -6.93 14.69 -13.77
CA GLU A 308 -6.42 14.28 -12.46
C GLU A 308 -5.15 13.42 -12.60
N LEU A 309 -4.22 13.57 -11.67
CA LEU A 309 -2.95 12.83 -11.67
C LEU A 309 -3.16 11.48 -11.02
N VAL A 310 -3.77 10.56 -11.76
CA VAL A 310 -4.03 9.20 -11.28
C VAL A 310 -3.24 8.19 -12.08
N THR A 311 -2.70 7.20 -11.39
CA THR A 311 -2.11 6.01 -11.99
C THR A 311 -2.69 4.78 -11.30
N GLN A 312 -2.85 3.68 -12.01
CA GLN A 312 -3.22 2.41 -11.41
C GLN A 312 -2.63 1.28 -12.23
N SER A 313 -2.09 0.27 -11.56
CA SER A 313 -1.37 -0.80 -12.23
C SER A 313 -1.55 -2.12 -11.51
N ALA A 314 -1.39 -3.20 -12.26
CA ALA A 314 -1.42 -4.55 -11.75
C ALA A 314 -0.31 -5.41 -12.38
N PHE A 315 0.37 -6.19 -11.54
CA PHE A 315 1.54 -6.96 -11.94
C PHE A 315 1.63 -8.32 -11.25
N ASP A 316 2.29 -9.26 -11.92
CA ASP A 316 2.55 -10.61 -11.45
C ASP A 316 3.71 -10.63 -10.44
N LEU A 317 3.42 -10.98 -9.20
CA LEU A 317 4.43 -11.04 -8.14
C LEU A 317 5.50 -12.12 -8.40
N GLY A 318 5.10 -13.22 -9.08
CA GLY A 318 6.03 -14.27 -9.49
C GLY A 318 7.09 -13.81 -10.49
N LYS A 319 6.81 -12.75 -11.26
CA LYS A 319 7.72 -12.22 -12.30
C LYS A 319 8.70 -11.17 -11.78
N LEU A 320 8.49 -10.63 -10.57
CA LEU A 320 9.38 -9.65 -9.97
C LEU A 320 10.82 -10.15 -9.76
N THR A 321 11.05 -11.46 -9.68
CA THR A 321 12.42 -12.01 -9.62
C THR A 321 13.24 -11.67 -10.86
N ALA A 322 12.61 -11.67 -12.04
CA ALA A 322 13.28 -11.27 -13.29
C ALA A 322 13.57 -9.76 -13.28
N VAL A 323 12.60 -8.94 -12.85
CA VAL A 323 12.77 -7.48 -12.68
C VAL A 323 13.93 -7.19 -11.71
N GLN A 324 13.95 -7.85 -10.55
CA GLN A 324 15.03 -7.70 -9.57
C GLN A 324 16.39 -8.05 -10.16
N THR A 325 16.49 -9.19 -10.83
CA THR A 325 17.75 -9.68 -11.41
C THR A 325 18.28 -8.70 -12.46
N ALA A 326 17.43 -8.25 -13.38
CA ALA A 326 17.81 -7.29 -14.42
C ALA A 326 18.22 -5.93 -13.82
N THR A 327 17.44 -5.41 -12.88
CA THR A 327 17.72 -4.11 -12.25
C THR A 327 18.99 -4.16 -11.40
N HIS A 328 19.27 -5.28 -10.74
CA HIS A 328 20.54 -5.47 -10.03
C HIS A 328 21.72 -5.55 -10.98
N ALA A 329 21.60 -6.23 -12.12
CA ALA A 329 22.66 -6.28 -13.13
C ALA A 329 22.98 -4.88 -13.70
N LEU A 330 21.94 -4.08 -13.99
CA LEU A 330 22.09 -2.68 -14.38
C LEU A 330 22.74 -1.86 -13.25
N GLY A 331 22.27 -2.01 -12.02
CA GLY A 331 22.84 -1.32 -10.85
C GLY A 331 24.33 -1.63 -10.63
N ASP A 332 24.73 -2.90 -10.77
CA ASP A 332 26.14 -3.29 -10.68
C ASP A 332 26.99 -2.62 -11.78
N PHE A 333 26.45 -2.47 -12.99
CA PHE A 333 27.11 -1.74 -14.07
C PHE A 333 27.26 -0.25 -13.75
N LEU A 334 26.18 0.40 -13.35
CA LEU A 334 26.19 1.84 -13.01
C LEU A 334 27.13 2.12 -11.83
N ALA A 335 27.10 1.29 -10.78
CA ALA A 335 27.99 1.41 -9.62
C ALA A 335 29.47 1.35 -10.01
N ARG A 336 29.85 0.46 -10.96
CA ARG A 336 31.23 0.41 -11.48
C ARG A 336 31.63 1.69 -12.21
N GLY A 337 30.70 2.30 -12.94
CA GLY A 337 30.94 3.60 -13.60
C GLY A 337 31.24 4.71 -12.60
N TYR A 338 30.39 4.86 -11.57
CA TYR A 338 30.61 5.83 -10.49
C TYR A 338 31.93 5.59 -9.75
N ASN A 339 32.24 4.34 -9.39
CA ASN A 339 33.50 4.02 -8.69
C ASN A 339 34.77 4.22 -9.54
N ARG A 340 34.63 4.41 -10.86
CA ARG A 340 35.73 4.70 -11.79
C ARG A 340 35.77 6.17 -12.23
N ASP A 341 34.90 7.00 -11.67
CA ASP A 341 34.73 8.40 -12.07
C ASP A 341 34.45 8.55 -13.58
N ASP A 342 33.66 7.65 -14.17
CA ASP A 342 33.25 7.73 -15.58
C ASP A 342 32.36 8.96 -15.79
N ALA A 343 32.96 10.04 -16.29
CA ALA A 343 32.30 11.34 -16.45
C ALA A 343 31.10 11.29 -17.42
N ASP A 344 31.18 10.48 -18.47
CA ASP A 344 30.10 10.37 -19.46
C ASP A 344 28.90 9.62 -18.86
N LEU A 345 29.16 8.53 -18.13
CA LEU A 345 28.12 7.80 -17.42
C LEU A 345 27.47 8.67 -16.34
N ILE A 346 28.26 9.33 -15.51
CA ILE A 346 27.75 10.18 -14.41
C ILE A 346 26.91 11.31 -15.01
N SER A 347 27.40 12.00 -16.04
CA SER A 347 26.66 13.06 -16.74
C SER A 347 25.34 12.54 -17.34
N ALA A 348 25.36 11.35 -17.95
CA ALA A 348 24.15 10.72 -18.48
C ALA A 348 23.13 10.41 -17.37
N VAL A 349 23.54 9.73 -16.30
CA VAL A 349 22.67 9.33 -15.19
C VAL A 349 22.09 10.56 -14.49
N GLU A 350 22.91 11.55 -14.12
CA GLU A 350 22.42 12.77 -13.46
C GLU A 350 21.50 13.61 -14.36
N GLY A 351 21.74 13.58 -15.68
CA GLY A 351 20.87 14.20 -16.66
C GLY A 351 19.51 13.50 -16.80
N ILE A 352 19.45 12.19 -16.59
CA ILE A 352 18.21 11.40 -16.66
C ILE A 352 17.44 11.46 -15.36
N CYS A 353 18.12 11.44 -14.22
CA CYS A 353 17.49 11.55 -12.90
C CYS A 353 16.61 12.81 -12.78
N ARG A 354 16.89 13.87 -13.55
CA ARG A 354 16.11 15.12 -13.61
C ARG A 354 14.93 15.11 -14.59
N ARG A 355 14.83 14.09 -15.46
CA ARG A 355 13.88 14.02 -16.58
C ARG A 355 13.00 12.77 -16.56
N VAL A 356 13.37 11.78 -15.78
CA VAL A 356 12.56 10.58 -15.55
C VAL A 356 11.23 10.96 -14.91
N GLN A 357 10.16 10.25 -15.25
CA GLN A 357 8.89 10.32 -14.53
C GLN A 357 9.14 10.00 -13.06
N ARG A 358 8.66 10.89 -12.19
CA ARG A 358 8.81 10.74 -10.74
C ARG A 358 7.46 10.87 -10.04
N TYR A 359 7.42 10.35 -8.83
CA TYR A 359 6.28 10.35 -7.93
C TYR A 359 6.76 10.70 -6.53
N ASP A 360 5.81 10.96 -5.63
CA ASP A 360 6.03 11.46 -4.28
C ASP A 360 6.48 12.94 -4.20
N ASP A 361 6.26 13.54 -3.03
CA ASP A 361 6.61 14.93 -2.72
C ASP A 361 7.90 15.06 -1.91
N GLY A 362 8.88 14.17 -2.15
CA GLY A 362 10.12 13.84 -1.41
C GLY A 362 10.86 14.99 -0.69
N PRO A 363 11.86 14.74 0.17
CA PRO A 363 12.38 15.76 1.10
C PRO A 363 12.82 17.04 0.40
N ASN A 364 12.22 18.17 0.81
CA ASN A 364 12.37 19.48 0.16
C ASN A 364 11.76 19.56 -1.26
N GLY A 365 10.64 18.87 -1.50
CA GLY A 365 9.96 18.80 -2.79
C GLY A 365 10.73 18.01 -3.86
N LYS A 366 11.62 17.10 -3.45
CA LYS A 366 12.47 16.31 -4.34
C LYS A 366 12.01 14.86 -4.36
N ALA A 367 11.14 14.58 -5.31
CA ALA A 367 10.57 13.28 -5.57
C ALA A 367 11.63 12.15 -5.52
N GLN A 368 11.39 11.08 -4.78
CA GLN A 368 12.37 10.00 -4.58
C GLN A 368 12.08 8.75 -5.41
N TYR A 369 10.86 8.58 -5.89
CA TYR A 369 10.47 7.42 -6.69
C TYR A 369 10.48 7.75 -8.17
N ALA A 370 11.02 6.83 -8.97
CA ALA A 370 11.09 6.98 -10.42
C ALA A 370 10.40 5.80 -11.11
N ASP A 371 9.74 6.06 -12.22
CA ASP A 371 9.24 4.99 -13.08
C ASP A 371 10.42 4.18 -13.64
N LEU A 372 10.41 2.87 -13.39
CA LEU A 372 11.56 2.02 -13.72
C LEU A 372 11.77 1.88 -15.23
N SER A 373 10.69 1.78 -16.02
CA SER A 373 10.79 1.64 -17.47
C SER A 373 11.23 2.95 -18.13
N ASP A 374 10.63 4.08 -17.78
CA ASP A 374 11.03 5.39 -18.30
C ASP A 374 12.50 5.70 -17.97
N LEU A 375 12.96 5.30 -16.77
CA LEU A 375 14.37 5.41 -16.38
C LEU A 375 15.29 4.67 -17.35
N VAL A 376 15.01 3.39 -17.60
CA VAL A 376 15.91 2.55 -18.40
C VAL A 376 15.82 2.85 -19.89
N ILE A 377 14.63 3.21 -20.41
CA ILE A 377 14.45 3.66 -21.79
C ILE A 377 15.30 4.91 -22.06
N ARG A 378 15.28 5.88 -21.14
CA ARG A 378 16.11 7.10 -21.26
C ARG A 378 17.60 6.80 -21.13
N LEU A 379 17.99 5.89 -20.22
CA LEU A 379 19.38 5.47 -20.05
C LEU A 379 19.93 4.82 -21.31
N ALA A 380 19.23 3.84 -21.87
CA ALA A 380 19.60 3.17 -23.12
C ALA A 380 19.87 4.17 -24.24
N LYS A 381 18.99 5.16 -24.40
CA LYS A 381 19.11 6.20 -25.44
C LYS A 381 20.28 7.16 -25.21
N ARG A 382 20.55 7.54 -23.94
CA ARG A 382 21.55 8.56 -23.61
C ARG A 382 22.97 7.98 -23.51
N TYR A 383 23.08 6.74 -23.06
CA TYR A 383 24.34 6.07 -22.76
C TYR A 383 24.31 4.63 -23.32
N PRO A 384 24.59 4.47 -24.63
CA PRO A 384 24.53 3.17 -25.31
C PRO A 384 25.30 2.01 -24.64
N PRO A 385 26.41 2.22 -23.90
CA PRO A 385 27.08 1.10 -23.22
C PRO A 385 26.21 0.34 -22.20
N CYS A 386 25.11 0.91 -21.70
CA CYS A 386 24.16 0.20 -20.83
C CYS A 386 22.91 -0.34 -21.57
N GLU A 387 22.78 -0.15 -22.89
CA GLU A 387 21.56 -0.44 -23.66
C GLU A 387 21.03 -1.87 -23.44
N ALA A 388 21.90 -2.88 -23.53
CA ALA A 388 21.48 -4.27 -23.33
C ALA A 388 20.95 -4.55 -21.91
N LEU A 389 21.55 -3.93 -20.89
CA LEU A 389 21.11 -4.07 -19.49
C LEU A 389 19.81 -3.31 -19.24
N ALA A 390 19.70 -2.10 -19.78
CA ALA A 390 18.50 -1.28 -19.70
C ALA A 390 17.31 -1.97 -20.39
N LYS A 391 17.52 -2.54 -21.58
CA LYS A 391 16.50 -3.29 -22.31
C LYS A 391 16.05 -4.55 -21.56
N ALA A 392 16.98 -5.26 -20.91
CA ALA A 392 16.61 -6.41 -20.07
C ALA A 392 15.69 -6.03 -18.90
N VAL A 393 15.87 -4.83 -18.31
CA VAL A 393 14.96 -4.30 -17.29
C VAL A 393 13.60 -3.97 -17.90
N GLU A 394 13.57 -3.25 -19.02
CA GLU A 394 12.35 -2.87 -19.72
C GLU A 394 11.50 -4.11 -20.09
N GLU A 395 12.14 -5.13 -20.67
CA GLU A 395 11.48 -6.39 -21.04
C GLU A 395 10.94 -7.14 -19.81
N ALA A 396 11.70 -7.16 -18.71
CA ALA A 396 11.26 -7.80 -17.47
C ALA A 396 10.06 -7.07 -16.84
N VAL A 397 10.04 -5.73 -16.87
CA VAL A 397 8.90 -4.93 -16.39
C VAL A 397 7.69 -5.15 -17.29
N ALA A 398 7.86 -5.14 -18.60
CA ALA A 398 6.77 -5.37 -19.56
C ALA A 398 6.17 -6.78 -19.45
N ASP A 399 6.97 -7.80 -19.14
CA ASP A 399 6.45 -9.14 -18.84
C ASP A 399 5.74 -9.19 -17.47
N CYS A 400 6.20 -8.42 -16.49
CA CYS A 400 5.65 -8.39 -15.12
C CYS A 400 4.32 -7.63 -15.01
N VAL A 401 4.19 -6.47 -15.65
CA VAL A 401 3.02 -5.59 -15.57
C VAL A 401 2.01 -5.95 -16.66
N PHE A 402 0.90 -6.57 -16.28
CA PHE A 402 -0.13 -7.01 -17.24
C PHE A 402 -1.27 -5.99 -17.43
N CYS A 403 -1.36 -4.98 -16.57
CA CYS A 403 -2.32 -3.89 -16.71
C CYS A 403 -1.76 -2.59 -16.11
N ASN A 404 -1.84 -1.49 -16.84
CA ASN A 404 -1.38 -0.18 -16.39
C ASN A 404 -2.23 0.92 -17.05
N ALA A 405 -2.57 1.95 -16.27
CA ALA A 405 -3.29 3.11 -16.77
C ALA A 405 -2.81 4.39 -16.08
N ALA A 406 -2.51 5.41 -16.91
CA ALA A 406 -2.09 6.74 -16.48
C ALA A 406 -2.62 7.78 -17.49
N PRO A 407 -3.92 8.14 -17.41
CA PRO A 407 -4.60 8.89 -18.47
C PRO A 407 -4.12 10.34 -18.61
N ASN A 408 -3.55 10.92 -17.55
CA ASN A 408 -3.10 12.30 -17.56
C ASN A 408 -1.73 12.45 -18.25
N PRO A 409 -1.56 13.42 -19.18
CA PRO A 409 -0.30 13.65 -19.89
C PRO A 409 0.93 13.87 -19.00
N SER A 410 0.75 14.39 -17.78
CA SER A 410 1.85 14.68 -16.84
C SER A 410 2.42 13.41 -16.18
N VAL A 411 1.67 12.30 -16.24
CA VAL A 411 2.08 10.97 -15.75
C VAL A 411 2.08 9.94 -16.89
N ALA A 412 2.08 10.38 -18.15
CA ALA A 412 1.97 9.50 -19.31
C ALA A 412 3.17 8.54 -19.49
N ASN A 413 4.30 8.79 -18.82
CA ASN A 413 5.46 7.89 -18.82
C ASN A 413 5.46 6.94 -17.61
N SER A 414 4.29 6.67 -17.02
CA SER A 414 4.10 5.66 -15.97
C SER A 414 3.84 4.30 -16.61
N HIS A 415 4.66 3.31 -16.29
CA HIS A 415 4.63 1.96 -16.86
C HIS A 415 4.24 0.88 -15.85
N GLY A 416 3.78 1.28 -14.67
CA GLY A 416 3.15 0.43 -13.67
C GLY A 416 4.08 -0.08 -12.57
N LEU A 417 5.37 0.29 -12.56
CA LEU A 417 6.30 -0.07 -11.48
C LEU A 417 7.33 1.03 -11.22
N SER A 418 7.32 1.58 -10.01
CA SER A 418 8.31 2.54 -9.53
C SER A 418 9.48 1.88 -8.81
N VAL A 419 10.61 2.57 -8.73
CA VAL A 419 11.81 2.18 -7.97
C VAL A 419 12.33 3.35 -7.15
N TYR A 420 12.97 3.07 -6.00
CA TYR A 420 13.65 4.10 -5.23
C TYR A 420 14.89 4.65 -5.97
N LEU A 421 14.92 5.98 -6.15
CA LEU A 421 15.98 6.73 -6.80
C LEU A 421 16.13 8.13 -6.13
N PRO A 422 16.69 8.22 -4.92
CA PRO A 422 16.77 9.47 -4.17
C PRO A 422 17.71 10.49 -4.83
N HIS A 423 17.52 11.77 -4.57
CA HIS A 423 18.44 12.83 -5.00
C HIS A 423 19.69 13.00 -4.10
N GLY A 424 19.78 12.28 -2.98
CA GLY A 424 20.84 12.44 -1.99
C GLY A 424 21.12 11.15 -1.22
N LYS A 425 21.40 11.27 0.08
CA LYS A 425 21.74 10.13 0.95
C LYS A 425 20.64 9.05 0.86
N VAL A 426 21.08 7.81 0.66
CA VAL A 426 20.23 6.61 0.75
C VAL A 426 19.73 6.46 2.18
N SER A 427 18.42 6.24 2.34
CA SER A 427 17.83 5.99 3.66
C SER A 427 18.43 4.74 4.30
N GLU A 428 18.66 4.79 5.61
CA GLU A 428 19.13 3.64 6.38
C GLU A 428 18.04 2.56 6.51
N LEU A 429 16.76 2.93 6.33
CA LEU A 429 15.66 1.97 6.31
C LEU A 429 15.65 1.13 5.01
N TYR A 430 16.19 1.67 3.91
CA TYR A 430 16.15 0.97 2.62
C TYR A 430 16.84 -0.40 2.67
N VAL A 431 17.93 -0.52 3.45
CA VAL A 431 18.76 -1.73 3.48
C VAL A 431 18.06 -2.95 4.09
N THR A 432 16.94 -2.77 4.76
CA THR A 432 16.15 -3.86 5.36
C THR A 432 15.29 -4.59 4.31
N LEU A 433 15.09 -3.99 3.14
CA LEU A 433 14.19 -4.50 2.12
C LEU A 433 14.84 -5.62 1.29
N ASP A 434 14.03 -6.58 0.85
CA ASP A 434 14.48 -7.70 0.01
C ASP A 434 15.09 -7.24 -1.33
N PHE A 435 14.57 -6.14 -1.88
CA PHE A 435 15.09 -5.58 -3.13
C PHE A 435 16.45 -4.87 -2.94
N ALA A 436 16.74 -4.38 -1.73
CA ALA A 436 17.91 -3.55 -1.45
C ALA A 436 19.22 -4.32 -1.23
N GLN A 437 19.24 -5.63 -1.46
CA GLN A 437 20.39 -6.50 -1.17
C GLN A 437 21.32 -6.75 -2.38
N GLY A 438 21.24 -5.95 -3.44
CA GLY A 438 21.96 -6.21 -4.69
C GLY A 438 22.54 -5.00 -5.40
N GLY A 439 22.78 -5.15 -6.70
CA GLY A 439 23.51 -4.16 -7.50
C GLY A 439 22.82 -2.79 -7.56
N TRP A 440 21.50 -2.73 -7.45
CA TRP A 440 20.78 -1.45 -7.39
C TRP A 440 21.18 -0.63 -6.16
N ALA A 441 21.20 -1.25 -4.97
CA ALA A 441 21.65 -0.58 -3.75
C ALA A 441 23.13 -0.18 -3.82
N LYS A 442 23.99 -0.95 -4.50
CA LYS A 442 25.38 -0.54 -4.75
C LYS A 442 25.44 0.72 -5.61
N PHE A 443 24.60 0.80 -6.65
CA PHE A 443 24.49 2.00 -7.48
C PHE A 443 24.03 3.21 -6.67
N LEU A 444 22.94 3.08 -5.91
CA LEU A 444 22.44 4.18 -5.08
C LEU A 444 23.51 4.70 -4.11
N ASN A 445 24.26 3.80 -3.47
CA ASN A 445 25.34 4.16 -2.55
C ASN A 445 26.56 4.78 -3.25
N ALA A 446 26.91 4.30 -4.45
CA ALA A 446 28.01 4.88 -5.23
C ALA A 446 27.66 6.30 -5.72
N ARG A 447 26.40 6.52 -6.09
CA ARG A 447 25.88 7.82 -6.55
C ARG A 447 25.72 8.84 -5.43
N ALA A 448 25.54 8.40 -4.17
CA ALA A 448 25.38 9.28 -3.02
C ALA A 448 26.70 9.77 -2.41
N LYS A 449 27.84 9.25 -2.87
CA LYS A 449 29.19 9.72 -2.52
C LYS A 449 29.57 10.88 -3.42
#